data_AF-A0A8J2FM89-F1
#
_entry.id   AF-A0A8J2FM89-F1
#
_cell.length_a   1.000
_cell.length_b   1.000
_cell.length_c   1.000
_cell.angle_alpha   90.00
_cell.angle_beta   90.00
_cell.angle_gamma   90.00
#
_symmetry.space_group_name_H-M   'P 1'
#
loop_
_entity.id
_entity.type
_entity.pdbx_description
1 polymer ?
#
loop_
_entity_poly.entity_id
_entity_poly.type
_entity_poly.pdbx_seq_one_letter_code
_entity_poly.pdbx_strand_id
1 'polypeptide(L)'
;MADPVYPVPVQLPPEPAVSSDSIPHSSTESLRHSYAGNGQLAERIDTAVGAVSTNEAFRMRKSVSQSAKTIQNRINYFKREEDRIWKGLEEVRRQAGKIEDGRGRILEKKLADKTVNQRKQQDFYQRKMQVTEMRHSIEHGKASTRAELTNLRQMQGQLRKREAHEAFRQKQAADQQRRLANSDKVLQQQREQLEAKLRINQEKADRLSRIRREQDVARRKQETEVEFINNQIPQLEEEEMRCLQRLQNSRIVTQSVLSELEGSLGARNPVTNLLRAKALRTQSVLEESQFDLAAVQEEDDEGPPETPTGYDFQPGERR
;
A
#
# COMPACT_ATOMS: atom_id res chain seq x y z
N MET A 1 41.37 23.17 3.13
CA MET A 1 40.58 21.94 3.37
C MET A 1 40.74 21.60 4.84
N ALA A 2 39.69 21.10 5.50
CA ALA A 2 39.72 20.74 6.91
C ALA A 2 38.91 19.45 7.07
N ASP A 3 39.48 18.48 7.78
CA ASP A 3 38.96 17.11 7.80
C ASP A 3 37.75 16.95 8.75
N PRO A 4 36.79 16.07 8.43
CA PRO A 4 35.63 15.85 9.28
C PRO A 4 36.01 15.09 10.56
N VAL A 5 35.89 15.78 11.70
CA VAL A 5 36.00 15.14 13.02
C VAL A 5 34.75 14.29 13.27
N TYR A 6 34.91 12.97 13.26
CA TYR A 6 33.83 12.04 13.62
C TYR A 6 33.58 12.04 15.14
N PRO A 7 32.32 12.01 15.59
CA PRO A 7 31.99 11.96 17.02
C PRO A 7 32.38 10.60 17.62
N VAL A 8 33.06 10.63 18.77
CA VAL A 8 33.42 9.42 19.53
C VAL A 8 32.15 8.78 20.10
N PRO A 9 31.92 7.46 19.93
CA PRO A 9 30.75 6.79 20.48
C PRO A 9 30.79 6.79 22.01
N VAL A 10 29.71 7.24 22.64
CA VAL A 10 29.57 7.21 24.11
C VAL A 10 29.28 5.78 24.55
N GLN A 11 30.24 5.18 25.25
CA GLN A 11 30.16 3.80 25.72
C GLN A 11 29.26 3.73 26.96
N LEU A 12 28.09 3.09 26.83
CA LEU A 12 27.16 2.87 27.93
C LEU A 12 27.73 1.81 28.92
N PRO A 13 27.45 1.94 30.23
CA PRO A 13 27.82 0.92 31.20
C PRO A 13 27.04 -0.38 30.96
N PRO A 14 27.63 -1.56 31.20
CA PRO A 14 26.92 -2.84 31.07
C PRO A 14 25.81 -2.96 32.10
N GLU A 15 24.67 -3.51 31.70
CA GLU A 15 23.56 -3.81 32.61
C GLU A 15 23.90 -4.98 33.55
N PRO A 16 23.39 -5.00 34.80
CA PRO A 16 23.60 -6.11 35.71
C PRO A 16 22.88 -7.37 35.18
N ALA A 17 23.63 -8.45 34.99
CA ALA A 17 23.08 -9.72 34.52
C ALA A 17 22.00 -10.24 35.48
N VAL A 18 20.76 -10.32 35.00
CA VAL A 18 19.62 -10.86 35.76
C VAL A 18 19.74 -12.39 35.76
N SER A 19 19.96 -12.98 36.93
CA SER A 19 20.08 -14.43 37.08
C SER A 19 18.77 -15.12 36.71
N SER A 20 18.81 -15.95 35.67
CA SER A 20 17.69 -16.81 35.26
C SER A 20 17.56 -18.00 36.21
N ASP A 21 17.06 -17.76 37.42
CA ASP A 21 16.80 -18.83 38.39
C ASP A 21 15.73 -19.79 37.85
N SER A 22 16.14 -21.04 37.64
CA SER A 22 15.28 -22.11 37.13
C SER A 22 14.13 -22.39 38.08
N ILE A 23 12.90 -22.07 37.67
CA ILE A 23 11.68 -22.41 38.42
C ILE A 23 11.50 -23.94 38.37
N PRO A 24 11.57 -24.67 39.51
CA PRO A 24 11.28 -26.09 39.50
C PRO A 24 9.77 -26.30 39.35
N HIS A 25 9.37 -27.16 38.40
CA HIS A 25 7.98 -27.61 38.29
C HIS A 25 7.61 -28.51 39.48
N SER A 26 7.13 -27.91 40.57
CA SER A 26 6.58 -28.63 41.70
C SER A 26 5.16 -29.11 41.39
N SER A 27 5.04 -30.40 41.04
CA SER A 27 3.77 -31.12 40.95
C SER A 27 3.04 -31.08 42.30
N THR A 28 2.16 -30.11 42.47
CA THR A 28 1.32 -29.95 43.66
C THR A 28 0.05 -30.77 43.48
N GLU A 29 -0.11 -31.81 44.30
CA GLU A 29 -1.24 -32.73 44.22
C GLU A 29 -2.57 -32.00 44.43
N SER A 30 -3.60 -32.41 43.67
CA SER A 30 -4.94 -31.84 43.71
C SER A 30 -5.69 -32.28 44.99
N LEU A 31 -5.35 -31.65 46.12
CA LEU A 31 -6.06 -31.83 47.38
C LEU A 31 -7.48 -31.25 47.27
N ARG A 32 -8.44 -32.09 46.85
CA ARG A 32 -9.85 -31.74 46.70
C ARG A 32 -10.48 -31.37 48.04
N HIS A 33 -10.47 -30.08 48.38
CA HIS A 33 -11.25 -29.54 49.49
C HIS A 33 -12.61 -29.02 49.02
N SER A 34 -13.66 -29.77 49.37
CA SER A 34 -15.04 -29.48 49.01
C SER A 34 -15.65 -28.40 49.90
N TYR A 35 -15.55 -27.14 49.49
CA TYR A 35 -16.38 -26.07 50.06
C TYR A 35 -17.72 -25.99 49.31
N ALA A 36 -18.71 -26.73 49.81
CA ALA A 36 -20.11 -26.54 49.44
C ALA A 36 -20.67 -25.32 50.18
N GLY A 37 -20.87 -24.20 49.48
CA GLY A 37 -21.45 -22.99 50.05
C GLY A 37 -21.78 -21.94 48.99
N ASN A 38 -22.99 -21.38 49.06
CA ASN A 38 -23.48 -20.23 48.29
C ASN A 38 -23.48 -20.38 46.75
N GLY A 39 -24.35 -21.27 46.25
CA GLY A 39 -24.91 -21.12 44.89
C GLY A 39 -25.91 -19.95 44.79
N GLN A 40 -26.54 -19.79 43.62
CA GLN A 40 -27.57 -18.77 43.29
C GLN A 40 -27.09 -17.32 43.04
N LEU A 41 -25.86 -17.11 42.54
CA LEU A 41 -25.46 -15.81 41.95
C LEU A 41 -24.63 -15.92 40.64
N ALA A 42 -24.63 -17.10 40.00
CA ALA A 42 -23.79 -17.39 38.83
C ALA A 42 -24.52 -17.28 37.46
N GLU A 43 -25.85 -17.40 37.42
CA GLU A 43 -26.66 -17.47 36.18
C GLU A 43 -26.96 -16.08 35.56
N ARG A 44 -25.90 -15.27 35.36
CA ARG A 44 -25.96 -13.98 34.62
C ARG A 44 -24.70 -13.72 33.78
N ILE A 45 -24.13 -14.77 33.18
CA ILE A 45 -22.97 -14.65 32.26
C ILE A 45 -23.34 -15.16 30.84
N ASP A 46 -24.58 -15.59 30.64
CA ASP A 46 -25.07 -16.35 29.47
C ASP A 46 -25.42 -15.51 28.23
N THR A 47 -24.95 -14.25 28.16
CA THR A 47 -25.19 -13.34 27.02
C THR A 47 -23.91 -12.71 26.44
N ALA A 48 -22.75 -13.30 26.69
CA ALA A 48 -21.47 -12.91 26.07
C ALA A 48 -21.05 -13.80 24.88
N VAL A 49 -21.83 -14.83 24.54
CA VAL A 49 -21.45 -15.95 23.64
C VAL A 49 -21.24 -15.55 22.17
N GLY A 50 -21.60 -14.32 21.77
CA GLY A 50 -21.38 -13.78 20.41
C GLY A 50 -20.46 -12.54 20.35
N ALA A 51 -19.80 -12.16 21.45
CA ALA A 51 -18.96 -10.96 21.50
C ALA A 51 -17.55 -11.22 20.95
N VAL A 52 -17.39 -11.04 19.64
CA VAL A 52 -16.13 -11.07 18.88
C VAL A 52 -14.99 -10.36 19.64
N SER A 53 -13.79 -10.95 19.64
CA SER A 53 -12.61 -10.34 20.29
C SER A 53 -12.10 -9.11 19.52
N THR A 54 -11.49 -8.13 20.20
CA THR A 54 -10.83 -6.99 19.52
C THR A 54 -9.77 -7.44 18.51
N ASN A 55 -9.09 -8.56 18.78
CA ASN A 55 -8.06 -9.08 17.88
C ASN A 55 -8.68 -9.82 16.68
N GLU A 56 -9.89 -10.32 16.84
CA GLU A 56 -10.68 -11.02 15.83
C GLU A 56 -11.39 -10.02 14.90
N ALA A 57 -11.99 -8.96 15.44
CA ALA A 57 -12.49 -7.82 14.67
C ALA A 57 -11.38 -7.17 13.82
N PHE A 58 -10.18 -6.99 14.38
CA PHE A 58 -9.01 -6.54 13.62
C PHE A 58 -8.60 -7.51 12.49
N ARG A 59 -8.61 -8.83 12.74
CA ARG A 59 -8.29 -9.86 11.73
C ARG A 59 -9.32 -9.89 10.60
N MET A 60 -10.61 -9.86 10.92
CA MET A 60 -11.68 -9.73 9.93
C MET A 60 -11.49 -8.46 9.09
N ARG A 61 -11.13 -7.33 9.72
CA ARG A 61 -10.82 -6.09 8.99
C ARG A 61 -9.61 -6.21 8.05
N LYS A 62 -8.52 -6.90 8.42
CA LYS A 62 -7.39 -7.20 7.48
C LYS A 62 -7.93 -8.00 6.30
N SER A 63 -8.62 -9.11 6.56
CA SER A 63 -9.12 -10.04 5.54
C SER A 63 -10.12 -9.40 4.56
N VAL A 64 -11.16 -8.73 5.07
CA VAL A 64 -12.19 -8.08 4.26
C VAL A 64 -11.61 -6.92 3.43
N SER A 65 -10.68 -6.13 4.01
CA SER A 65 -9.95 -5.08 3.28
C SER A 65 -9.02 -5.64 2.19
N GLN A 66 -8.36 -6.77 2.46
CA GLN A 66 -7.51 -7.47 1.50
C GLN A 66 -8.34 -8.06 0.34
N SER A 67 -9.50 -8.65 0.62
CA SER A 67 -10.45 -9.12 -0.40
C SER A 67 -10.92 -7.98 -1.32
N ALA A 68 -11.39 -6.87 -0.74
CA ALA A 68 -11.81 -5.69 -1.50
C ALA A 68 -10.68 -5.14 -2.40
N LYS A 69 -9.44 -5.08 -1.89
CA LYS A 69 -8.25 -4.70 -2.66
C LYS A 69 -7.96 -5.68 -3.80
N THR A 70 -8.12 -6.98 -3.59
CA THR A 70 -7.94 -8.01 -4.63
C THR A 70 -9.01 -7.92 -5.73
N ILE A 71 -10.26 -7.62 -5.40
CA ILE A 71 -11.30 -7.34 -6.41
C ILE A 71 -10.94 -6.06 -7.20
N GLN A 72 -10.55 -4.98 -6.50
CA GLN A 72 -10.14 -3.72 -7.14
C GLN A 72 -8.92 -3.89 -8.08
N ASN A 73 -7.96 -4.73 -7.71
CA ASN A 73 -6.83 -5.09 -8.56
C ASN A 73 -7.27 -5.82 -9.84
N ARG A 74 -8.24 -6.75 -9.75
CA ARG A 74 -8.81 -7.46 -10.90
C ARG A 74 -9.59 -6.54 -11.83
N ILE A 75 -10.44 -5.65 -11.29
CA ILE A 75 -11.10 -4.56 -12.05
C ILE A 75 -10.06 -3.71 -12.81
N ASN A 76 -8.99 -3.28 -12.12
CA ASN A 76 -7.93 -2.47 -12.72
C ASN A 76 -7.08 -3.26 -13.73
N TYR A 77 -7.00 -4.59 -13.61
CA TYR A 77 -6.41 -5.44 -14.64
C TYR A 77 -7.31 -5.50 -15.89
N PHE A 78 -8.60 -5.85 -15.76
CA PHE A 78 -9.52 -5.94 -16.88
C PHE A 78 -9.65 -4.62 -17.66
N LYS A 79 -9.71 -3.48 -16.98
CA LYS A 79 -9.72 -2.14 -17.62
C LYS A 79 -8.45 -1.90 -18.46
N ARG A 80 -7.27 -2.30 -17.98
CA ARG A 80 -5.99 -2.18 -18.74
C ARG A 80 -5.91 -3.12 -19.93
N GLU A 81 -6.53 -4.30 -19.83
CA GLU A 81 -6.59 -5.28 -20.93
C GLU A 81 -7.58 -4.85 -22.02
N GLU A 82 -8.75 -4.31 -21.63
CA GLU A 82 -9.71 -3.66 -22.51
C GLU A 82 -9.05 -2.49 -23.28
N ASP A 83 -8.36 -1.60 -22.57
CA ASP A 83 -7.57 -0.50 -23.14
C ASP A 83 -6.53 -0.99 -24.17
N ARG A 84 -5.85 -2.11 -23.89
CA ARG A 84 -4.82 -2.69 -24.78
C ARG A 84 -5.46 -3.23 -26.06
N ILE A 85 -6.59 -3.91 -25.94
CA ILE A 85 -7.36 -4.44 -27.07
C ILE A 85 -7.83 -3.29 -27.98
N TRP A 86 -8.42 -2.22 -27.42
CA TRP A 86 -8.87 -1.07 -28.20
C TRP A 86 -7.71 -0.34 -28.91
N LYS A 87 -6.57 -0.16 -28.25
CA LYS A 87 -5.35 0.42 -28.87
C LYS A 87 -4.79 -0.46 -29.99
N GLY A 88 -4.83 -1.79 -29.84
CA GLY A 88 -4.43 -2.74 -30.89
C GLY A 88 -5.39 -2.71 -32.09
N LEU A 89 -6.70 -2.70 -31.83
CA LEU A 89 -7.75 -2.64 -32.86
C LEU A 89 -7.68 -1.34 -33.67
N GLU A 90 -7.42 -0.21 -33.01
CA GLU A 90 -7.27 1.08 -33.69
C GLU A 90 -5.97 1.16 -34.51
N GLU A 91 -4.87 0.55 -34.05
CA GLU A 91 -3.67 0.41 -34.87
C GLU A 91 -3.91 -0.47 -36.11
N VAL A 92 -4.69 -1.56 -35.97
CA VAL A 92 -5.10 -2.41 -37.10
C VAL A 92 -5.95 -1.63 -38.10
N ARG A 93 -6.93 -0.83 -37.65
CA ARG A 93 -7.71 0.07 -38.52
C ARG A 93 -6.81 1.08 -39.23
N ARG A 94 -5.88 1.70 -38.51
CA ARG A 94 -4.89 2.64 -39.08
C ARG A 94 -3.99 1.98 -40.11
N GLN A 95 -3.66 0.69 -39.96
CA GLN A 95 -2.91 -0.08 -40.95
C GLN A 95 -3.76 -0.48 -42.15
N ALA A 96 -5.01 -0.91 -41.94
CA ALA A 96 -5.96 -1.17 -43.02
C ALA A 96 -6.19 0.06 -43.90
N GLY A 97 -6.42 1.23 -43.29
CA GLY A 97 -6.54 2.51 -43.98
C GLY A 97 -5.29 2.87 -44.79
N LYS A 98 -4.08 2.66 -44.25
CA LYS A 98 -2.81 2.84 -45.02
C LYS A 98 -2.69 1.90 -46.22
N ILE A 99 -3.21 0.67 -46.12
CA ILE A 99 -3.21 -0.30 -47.23
C ILE A 99 -4.24 0.11 -48.30
N GLU A 100 -5.41 0.61 -47.89
CA GLU A 100 -6.43 1.13 -48.79
C GLU A 100 -5.97 2.42 -49.49
N ASP A 101 -5.40 3.38 -48.77
CA ASP A 101 -4.68 4.53 -49.31
C ASP A 101 -3.62 4.11 -50.34
N GLY A 102 -2.83 3.07 -50.03
CA GLY A 102 -1.82 2.52 -50.93
C GLY A 102 -2.43 1.95 -52.21
N ARG A 103 -3.53 1.20 -52.11
CA ARG A 103 -4.30 0.70 -53.26
C ARG A 103 -4.87 1.86 -54.08
N GLY A 104 -5.43 2.89 -53.43
CA GLY A 104 -5.95 4.11 -54.03
C GLY A 104 -4.88 4.87 -54.82
N ARG A 105 -3.74 5.20 -54.20
CA ARG A 105 -2.61 5.89 -54.84
C ARG A 105 -1.98 5.07 -55.99
N ILE A 106 -2.02 3.73 -55.93
CA ILE A 106 -1.60 2.87 -57.06
C ILE A 106 -2.59 2.97 -58.24
N LEU A 107 -3.90 3.06 -57.99
CA LEU A 107 -4.91 3.25 -59.03
C LEU A 107 -4.86 4.68 -59.61
N GLU A 108 -4.76 5.70 -58.75
CA GLU A 108 -4.55 7.10 -59.12
C GLU A 108 -3.29 7.24 -59.97
N LYS A 109 -2.15 6.69 -59.52
CA LYS A 109 -0.91 6.71 -60.30
C LYS A 109 -1.09 6.04 -61.67
N LYS A 110 -1.80 4.92 -61.79
CA LYS A 110 -2.07 4.28 -63.09
C LYS A 110 -2.89 5.19 -64.02
N LEU A 111 -3.82 5.99 -63.49
CA LEU A 111 -4.57 6.99 -64.26
C LEU A 111 -3.72 8.23 -64.59
N ALA A 112 -2.89 8.69 -63.66
CA ALA A 112 -1.98 9.80 -63.83
C ALA A 112 -0.88 9.47 -64.84
N ASP A 113 -0.24 8.31 -64.77
CA ASP A 113 0.76 7.83 -65.75
C ASP A 113 0.14 7.69 -67.15
N LYS A 114 -1.11 7.22 -67.26
CA LYS A 114 -1.87 7.18 -68.53
C LYS A 114 -2.06 8.59 -69.10
N THR A 115 -2.50 9.54 -68.27
CA THR A 115 -2.72 10.95 -68.64
C THR A 115 -1.41 11.67 -68.96
N VAL A 116 -0.34 11.41 -68.21
CA VAL A 116 1.00 11.97 -68.41
C VAL A 116 1.65 11.41 -69.67
N ASN A 117 1.41 10.15 -70.04
CA ASN A 117 1.89 9.61 -71.31
C ASN A 117 1.12 10.22 -72.49
N GLN A 118 -0.21 10.36 -72.39
CA GLN A 118 -1.02 11.09 -73.38
C GLN A 118 -0.60 12.57 -73.50
N ARG A 119 -0.30 13.24 -72.38
CA ARG A 119 0.21 14.61 -72.38
C ARG A 119 1.65 14.71 -72.87
N LYS A 120 2.55 13.79 -72.55
CA LYS A 120 3.94 13.79 -73.06
C LYS A 120 3.97 13.69 -74.59
N GLN A 121 3.03 12.94 -75.18
CA GLN A 121 2.83 12.94 -76.64
C GLN A 121 2.45 14.34 -77.14
N GLN A 122 1.53 15.05 -76.48
CA GLN A 122 1.14 16.43 -76.81
C GLN A 122 2.26 17.47 -76.56
N ASP A 123 2.85 17.48 -75.37
CA ASP A 123 3.94 18.37 -74.96
C ASP A 123 5.22 18.16 -75.79
N PHE A 124 5.43 16.98 -76.38
CA PHE A 124 6.49 16.76 -77.38
C PHE A 124 6.25 17.57 -78.67
N TYR A 125 5.00 17.63 -79.15
CA TYR A 125 4.64 18.52 -80.26
C TYR A 125 4.74 20.01 -79.86
N GLN A 126 4.52 20.37 -78.57
CA GLN A 126 4.56 21.76 -78.10
C GLN A 126 5.96 22.29 -77.74
N ARG A 127 6.81 21.55 -77.01
CA ARG A 127 8.13 22.05 -76.59
C ARG A 127 9.11 22.21 -77.75
N LYS A 128 8.82 21.57 -78.88
CA LYS A 128 9.38 21.87 -80.21
C LYS A 128 9.25 23.37 -80.60
N MET A 129 8.36 24.12 -79.96
CA MET A 129 8.09 25.54 -80.22
C MET A 129 8.74 26.52 -79.22
N GLN A 130 9.33 26.08 -78.10
CA GLN A 130 9.40 26.91 -76.88
C GLN A 130 10.76 27.04 -76.16
N VAL A 131 11.87 26.57 -76.74
CA VAL A 131 13.20 26.58 -76.08
C VAL A 131 13.90 27.96 -76.23
N THR A 132 13.34 29.01 -75.60
CA THR A 132 13.64 30.42 -75.90
C THR A 132 13.74 31.39 -74.66
N GLU A 133 14.23 31.00 -73.44
CA GLU A 133 14.11 31.72 -72.11
C GLU A 133 15.41 31.94 -71.20
N MET A 134 15.35 32.66 -70.03
CA MET A 134 16.48 33.05 -69.08
C MET A 134 16.07 33.30 -67.56
N ARG A 135 17.00 33.39 -66.54
CA ARG A 135 16.68 33.57 -65.05
C ARG A 135 17.81 33.88 -63.97
N HIS A 136 17.50 34.29 -62.67
CA HIS A 136 18.39 34.54 -61.42
C HIS A 136 17.65 34.81 -59.97
N SER A 137 18.23 34.59 -58.70
CA SER A 137 17.99 35.23 -57.25
C SER A 137 17.71 34.42 -55.84
N ILE A 138 17.99 34.92 -54.54
CA ILE A 138 17.81 34.32 -53.08
C ILE A 138 18.28 35.23 -51.79
N GLU A 139 18.22 35.16 -50.36
CA GLU A 139 17.49 34.60 -49.09
C GLU A 139 18.02 35.06 -47.58
N HIS A 140 17.38 34.77 -46.37
CA HIS A 140 17.75 34.72 -44.83
C HIS A 140 17.63 35.92 -43.73
N GLY A 141 17.62 35.96 -42.31
CA GLY A 141 17.61 35.20 -40.93
C GLY A 141 17.80 36.16 -39.61
N LYS A 142 17.84 35.99 -38.19
CA LYS A 142 17.52 35.11 -36.93
C LYS A 142 17.73 35.82 -35.45
N ALA A 143 17.47 35.26 -34.18
CA ALA A 143 17.45 35.95 -32.76
C ALA A 143 17.67 35.17 -31.31
N SER A 144 17.58 35.74 -30.03
CA SER A 144 17.95 35.13 -28.62
C SER A 144 17.43 35.66 -27.15
N THR A 145 17.81 35.08 -25.92
CA THR A 145 17.39 35.30 -24.41
C THR A 145 18.51 35.04 -23.25
N ARG A 146 18.50 34.86 -21.85
CA ARG A 146 17.65 34.61 -20.56
C ARG A 146 18.48 34.60 -19.13
N ALA A 147 17.99 34.84 -17.84
CA ALA A 147 18.67 34.58 -16.45
C ALA A 147 17.94 34.83 -15.01
N GLU A 148 18.29 34.18 -13.81
CA GLU A 148 17.65 34.28 -12.38
C GLU A 148 18.44 33.83 -11.03
N LEU A 149 18.15 34.24 -9.71
CA LEU A 149 18.58 33.61 -8.33
C LEU A 149 18.08 34.20 -6.88
N THR A 150 18.29 33.57 -5.64
CA THR A 150 17.80 33.96 -4.19
C THR A 150 18.44 33.30 -2.84
N ASN A 151 18.39 33.85 -1.54
CA ASN A 151 18.51 33.23 -0.09
C ASN A 151 18.59 34.23 1.19
N LEU A 152 18.70 34.09 2.60
CA LEU A 152 18.76 33.11 3.81
C LEU A 152 18.34 33.67 5.31
N ARG A 153 18.88 33.28 6.56
CA ARG A 153 18.31 33.43 8.00
C ARG A 153 19.23 33.22 9.32
N GLN A 154 18.86 33.64 10.60
CA GLN A 154 19.38 33.23 12.00
C GLN A 154 18.56 33.85 13.25
N MET A 155 18.69 33.79 14.63
CA MET A 155 19.45 33.11 15.80
C MET A 155 18.73 33.19 17.26
N GLN A 156 19.40 32.99 18.46
CA GLN A 156 18.88 32.86 19.91
C GLN A 156 19.87 33.39 21.06
N GLY A 157 19.77 33.36 22.45
CA GLY A 157 18.82 33.09 23.61
C GLY A 157 19.49 32.72 25.04
N GLN A 158 18.91 32.99 26.28
CA GLN A 158 19.12 32.39 27.70
C GLN A 158 19.11 33.29 29.03
N LEU A 159 18.66 32.77 30.24
CA LEU A 159 19.29 32.72 31.63
C LEU A 159 18.39 32.70 32.93
N ARG A 160 18.90 32.17 34.09
CA ARG A 160 18.30 32.10 35.49
C ARG A 160 19.36 31.76 36.60
N LYS A 161 19.21 32.22 37.87
CA LYS A 161 19.56 31.54 39.19
C LYS A 161 19.73 32.49 40.41
N ARG A 162 19.23 32.08 41.61
CA ARG A 162 19.84 32.12 42.99
C ARG A 162 18.80 32.39 44.11
N GLU A 163 18.55 31.43 45.01
CA GLU A 163 17.87 31.63 46.30
C GLU A 163 18.00 30.35 47.17
N ALA A 164 18.63 30.41 48.36
CA ALA A 164 18.62 29.38 49.42
C ALA A 164 19.55 29.76 50.60
N HIS A 165 19.04 29.99 51.82
CA HIS A 165 19.88 29.87 53.05
C HIS A 165 19.20 29.81 54.44
N GLU A 166 17.91 30.13 54.61
CA GLU A 166 17.35 30.46 55.95
C GLU A 166 16.96 29.28 56.89
N ALA A 167 17.03 28.02 56.43
CA ALA A 167 16.24 26.92 56.98
C ALA A 167 16.59 26.37 58.40
N PHE A 168 17.50 26.96 59.17
CA PHE A 168 18.17 26.23 60.28
C PHE A 168 17.62 26.45 61.71
N ARG A 169 16.93 27.56 62.02
CA ARG A 169 16.70 27.99 63.43
C ARG A 169 15.45 27.45 64.15
N GLN A 170 14.52 26.76 63.47
CA GLN A 170 13.18 26.45 64.03
C GLN A 170 13.11 25.16 64.91
N LYS A 171 14.22 24.53 65.26
CA LYS A 171 14.25 23.07 65.50
C LYS A 171 13.87 22.57 66.91
N GLN A 172 13.97 23.38 67.97
CA GLN A 172 14.10 22.84 69.34
C GLN A 172 12.81 22.83 70.19
N ALA A 173 11.80 23.65 69.89
CA ALA A 173 10.55 23.72 70.69
C ALA A 173 9.59 22.53 70.46
N ALA A 174 9.83 21.69 69.45
CA ALA A 174 8.87 20.71 68.95
C ALA A 174 8.76 19.40 69.77
N ASP A 175 9.74 19.08 70.62
CA ASP A 175 9.94 17.69 71.07
C ASP A 175 9.01 17.18 72.19
N GLN A 176 8.38 18.06 72.97
CA GLN A 176 7.44 17.62 74.01
C GLN A 176 6.01 17.44 73.47
N GLN A 177 5.54 18.35 72.61
CA GLN A 177 4.25 18.18 71.90
C GLN A 177 4.21 16.89 71.06
N ARG A 178 5.36 16.40 70.57
CA ARG A 178 5.44 15.15 69.81
C ARG A 178 4.84 13.95 70.52
N ARG A 179 4.92 13.84 71.85
CA ARG A 179 4.58 12.59 72.57
C ARG A 179 3.08 12.31 72.68
N LEU A 180 2.27 13.27 73.13
CA LEU A 180 0.80 13.12 73.12
C LEU A 180 0.28 13.06 71.68
N ALA A 181 0.81 13.89 70.79
CA ALA A 181 0.48 13.83 69.38
C ALA A 181 0.87 12.49 68.70
N ASN A 182 1.63 11.59 69.33
CA ASN A 182 1.98 10.30 68.72
C ASN A 182 0.90 9.22 68.87
N SER A 183 0.08 9.20 69.94
CA SER A 183 -1.05 8.26 70.02
C SER A 183 -2.09 8.58 68.96
N ASP A 184 -2.40 9.87 68.84
CA ASP A 184 -3.44 10.36 67.94
C ASP A 184 -2.98 10.21 66.48
N LYS A 185 -1.69 10.46 66.19
CA LYS A 185 -1.07 10.11 64.90
C LYS A 185 -1.18 8.63 64.57
N VAL A 186 -1.08 7.69 65.51
CA VAL A 186 -1.20 6.25 65.19
C VAL A 186 -2.63 5.90 64.77
N LEU A 187 -3.65 6.39 65.48
CA LEU A 187 -5.04 6.19 65.09
C LEU A 187 -5.40 6.92 63.78
N GLN A 188 -4.89 8.14 63.61
CA GLN A 188 -5.02 8.90 62.37
C GLN A 188 -4.34 8.17 61.20
N GLN A 189 -3.11 7.68 61.36
CA GLN A 189 -2.39 6.90 60.35
C GLN A 189 -3.12 5.59 60.00
N GLN A 190 -3.74 4.90 60.97
CA GLN A 190 -4.55 3.72 60.67
C GLN A 190 -5.79 4.06 59.85
N ARG A 191 -6.47 5.17 60.17
CA ARG A 191 -7.60 5.69 59.39
C ARG A 191 -7.18 6.12 57.98
N GLU A 192 -6.09 6.86 57.86
CA GLU A 192 -5.49 7.29 56.58
C GLU A 192 -5.05 6.09 55.74
N GLN A 193 -4.48 5.04 56.33
CA GLN A 193 -4.13 3.80 55.63
C GLN A 193 -5.35 3.03 55.12
N LEU A 194 -6.45 2.98 55.89
CA LEU A 194 -7.70 2.35 55.43
C LEU A 194 -8.35 3.17 54.31
N GLU A 195 -8.40 4.50 54.45
CA GLU A 195 -8.92 5.38 53.41
C GLU A 195 -8.07 5.31 52.12
N ALA A 196 -6.74 5.33 52.24
CA ALA A 196 -5.84 5.15 51.10
C ALA A 196 -6.03 3.78 50.42
N LYS A 197 -6.20 2.69 51.17
CA LYS A 197 -6.52 1.36 50.61
C LYS A 197 -7.85 1.36 49.86
N LEU A 198 -8.88 2.03 50.37
CA LEU A 198 -10.17 2.18 49.70
C LEU A 198 -10.06 3.02 48.41
N ARG A 199 -9.38 4.18 48.47
CA ARG A 199 -9.10 5.01 47.29
C ARG A 199 -8.34 4.24 46.21
N ILE A 200 -7.26 3.54 46.56
CA ILE A 200 -6.47 2.70 45.63
C ILE A 200 -7.32 1.59 45.01
N ASN A 201 -8.29 1.02 45.75
CA ASN A 201 -9.20 0.01 45.20
C ASN A 201 -10.22 0.63 44.23
N GLN A 202 -10.78 1.79 44.58
CA GLN A 202 -11.67 2.56 43.71
C GLN A 202 -10.95 2.99 42.42
N GLU A 203 -9.74 3.55 42.51
CA GLU A 203 -8.90 3.91 41.36
C GLU A 203 -8.58 2.72 40.44
N LYS A 204 -8.33 1.53 41.01
CA LYS A 204 -8.14 0.29 40.24
C LYS A 204 -9.42 -0.14 39.53
N ALA A 205 -10.56 -0.12 40.20
CA ALA A 205 -11.86 -0.44 39.61
C ALA A 205 -12.21 0.56 38.48
N ASP A 206 -11.98 1.86 38.71
CA ASP A 206 -12.16 2.93 37.73
C ASP A 206 -11.26 2.72 36.51
N ARG A 207 -9.96 2.45 36.72
CA ARG A 207 -9.00 2.17 35.63
C ARG A 207 -9.41 0.95 34.81
N LEU A 208 -9.82 -0.14 35.45
CA LEU A 208 -10.35 -1.32 34.75
C LEU A 208 -11.64 -0.99 33.98
N SER A 209 -12.52 -0.14 34.52
CA SER A 209 -13.72 0.30 33.82
C SER A 209 -13.41 1.19 32.61
N ARG A 210 -12.34 1.99 32.65
CA ARG A 210 -11.88 2.81 31.50
C ARG A 210 -11.30 1.93 30.41
N ILE A 211 -10.38 1.02 30.75
CA ILE A 211 -9.78 0.06 29.80
C ILE A 211 -10.86 -0.78 29.09
N ARG A 212 -11.89 -1.25 29.81
CA ARG A 212 -13.02 -1.98 29.20
C ARG A 212 -13.81 -1.11 28.21
N ARG A 213 -14.17 0.12 28.59
CA ARG A 213 -14.85 1.07 27.68
C ARG A 213 -14.00 1.40 26.44
N GLU A 214 -12.69 1.58 26.61
CA GLU A 214 -11.74 1.84 25.52
C GLU A 214 -11.66 0.64 24.56
N GLN A 215 -11.62 -0.59 25.09
CA GLN A 215 -11.67 -1.83 24.31
C GLN A 215 -13.01 -2.01 23.58
N ASP A 216 -14.15 -1.75 24.23
CA ASP A 216 -15.48 -1.80 23.59
C ASP A 216 -15.63 -0.76 22.47
N VAL A 217 -15.10 0.45 22.65
CA VAL A 217 -15.07 1.49 21.60
C VAL A 217 -14.14 1.10 20.45
N ALA A 218 -12.97 0.54 20.74
CA ALA A 218 -12.03 0.04 19.73
C ALA A 218 -12.63 -1.12 18.92
N ARG A 219 -13.31 -2.07 19.57
CA ARG A 219 -14.03 -3.16 18.90
C ARG A 219 -15.14 -2.60 18.00
N ARG A 220 -16.02 -1.75 18.52
CA ARG A 220 -17.12 -1.13 17.75
C ARG A 220 -16.63 -0.38 16.53
N LYS A 221 -15.52 0.37 16.65
CA LYS A 221 -14.91 1.04 15.49
C LYS A 221 -14.48 0.03 14.43
N GLN A 222 -13.80 -1.05 14.80
CA GLN A 222 -13.40 -2.11 13.87
C GLN A 222 -14.60 -2.85 13.27
N GLU A 223 -15.63 -3.14 14.07
CA GLU A 223 -16.90 -3.73 13.60
C GLU A 223 -17.54 -2.85 12.53
N THR A 224 -17.67 -1.54 12.75
CA THR A 224 -18.22 -0.60 11.74
C THR A 224 -17.32 -0.43 10.51
N GLU A 225 -15.99 -0.55 10.65
CA GLU A 225 -15.07 -0.54 9.51
C GLU A 225 -15.16 -1.84 8.68
N VAL A 226 -15.36 -2.99 9.33
CA VAL A 226 -15.65 -4.28 8.65
C VAL A 226 -16.97 -4.20 7.90
N GLU A 227 -18.05 -3.76 8.56
CA GLU A 227 -19.38 -3.61 7.96
C GLU A 227 -19.34 -2.67 6.74
N PHE A 228 -18.67 -1.53 6.84
CA PHE A 228 -18.52 -0.56 5.75
C PHE A 228 -17.81 -1.14 4.52
N ILE A 229 -16.73 -1.91 4.70
CA ILE A 229 -16.02 -2.54 3.57
C ILE A 229 -16.83 -3.73 3.03
N ASN A 230 -17.46 -4.52 3.91
CA ASN A 230 -18.29 -5.65 3.51
C ASN A 230 -19.50 -5.20 2.66
N ASN A 231 -20.07 -4.04 2.96
CA ASN A 231 -21.12 -3.42 2.15
C ASN A 231 -20.63 -2.86 0.79
N GLN A 232 -19.32 -2.70 0.59
CA GLN A 232 -18.73 -2.33 -0.71
C GLN A 232 -18.40 -3.55 -1.58
N ILE A 233 -18.11 -4.72 -0.98
CA ILE A 233 -17.70 -5.92 -1.72
C ILE A 233 -18.70 -6.28 -2.85
N PRO A 234 -20.03 -6.36 -2.61
CA PRO A 234 -20.99 -6.64 -3.68
C PRO A 234 -20.98 -5.62 -4.83
N GLN A 235 -20.64 -4.35 -4.57
CA GLN A 235 -20.55 -3.31 -5.60
C GLN A 235 -19.27 -3.47 -6.45
N LEU A 236 -18.17 -3.87 -5.80
CA LEU A 236 -16.91 -4.21 -6.48
C LEU A 236 -17.05 -5.50 -7.29
N GLU A 237 -17.73 -6.52 -6.77
CA GLU A 237 -18.04 -7.76 -7.50
C GLU A 237 -18.94 -7.50 -8.72
N GLU A 238 -19.94 -6.62 -8.60
CA GLU A 238 -20.75 -6.19 -9.75
C GLU A 238 -19.91 -5.41 -10.78
N GLU A 239 -19.04 -4.50 -10.35
CA GLU A 239 -18.12 -3.81 -11.27
C GLU A 239 -17.15 -4.80 -11.94
N GLU A 240 -16.63 -5.79 -11.22
CA GLU A 240 -15.77 -6.83 -11.77
C GLU A 240 -16.48 -7.63 -12.86
N MET A 241 -17.70 -8.12 -12.60
CA MET A 241 -18.51 -8.86 -13.57
C MET A 241 -18.85 -8.00 -14.80
N ARG A 242 -19.18 -6.71 -14.62
CA ARG A 242 -19.39 -5.75 -15.71
C ARG A 242 -18.10 -5.52 -16.51
N CYS A 243 -16.93 -5.49 -15.88
CA CYS A 243 -15.64 -5.35 -16.57
C CYS A 243 -15.27 -6.62 -17.35
N LEU A 244 -15.49 -7.80 -16.78
CA LEU A 244 -15.28 -9.10 -17.42
C LEU A 244 -16.17 -9.26 -18.66
N GLN A 245 -17.45 -8.90 -18.57
CA GLN A 245 -18.39 -8.93 -19.70
C GLN A 245 -17.96 -7.94 -20.81
N ARG A 246 -17.54 -6.72 -20.47
CA ARG A 246 -17.03 -5.75 -21.46
C ARG A 246 -15.73 -6.19 -22.11
N LEU A 247 -14.84 -6.87 -21.38
CA LEU A 247 -13.63 -7.47 -21.92
C LEU A 247 -13.93 -8.62 -22.89
N GLN A 248 -14.87 -9.50 -22.56
CA GLN A 248 -15.36 -10.56 -23.46
C GLN A 248 -15.97 -9.97 -24.75
N ASN A 249 -16.86 -8.98 -24.62
CA ASN A 249 -17.45 -8.27 -25.76
C ASN A 249 -16.37 -7.61 -26.64
N SER A 250 -15.35 -6.98 -26.03
CA SER A 250 -14.23 -6.36 -26.75
C SER A 250 -13.38 -7.41 -27.50
N ARG A 251 -13.15 -8.60 -26.93
CA ARG A 251 -12.50 -9.72 -27.61
C ARG A 251 -13.32 -10.20 -28.82
N ILE A 252 -14.64 -10.37 -28.68
CA ILE A 252 -15.56 -10.77 -29.76
C ILE A 252 -15.59 -9.72 -30.88
N VAL A 253 -15.73 -8.43 -30.55
CA VAL A 253 -15.68 -7.33 -31.52
C VAL A 253 -14.35 -7.34 -32.27
N THR A 254 -13.24 -7.55 -31.57
CA THR A 254 -11.91 -7.64 -32.21
C THR A 254 -11.82 -8.81 -33.19
N GLN A 255 -12.35 -9.98 -32.84
CA GLN A 255 -12.39 -11.14 -33.73
C GLN A 255 -13.27 -10.88 -34.97
N SER A 256 -14.43 -10.25 -34.81
CA SER A 256 -15.30 -9.88 -35.94
C SER A 256 -14.65 -8.88 -36.89
N VAL A 257 -14.10 -7.76 -36.37
CA VAL A 257 -13.42 -6.73 -37.17
C VAL A 257 -12.19 -7.30 -37.90
N LEU A 258 -11.41 -8.19 -37.24
CA LEU A 258 -10.31 -8.88 -37.91
C LEU A 258 -10.81 -9.79 -39.04
N SER A 259 -11.88 -10.57 -38.82
CA SER A 259 -12.45 -11.44 -39.85
C SER A 259 -13.01 -10.67 -41.06
N GLU A 260 -13.69 -9.54 -40.81
CA GLU A 260 -14.18 -8.62 -41.84
C GLU A 260 -13.04 -7.99 -42.66
N LEU A 261 -11.97 -7.55 -41.99
CA LEU A 261 -10.78 -7.02 -42.65
C LEU A 261 -10.04 -8.10 -43.45
N GLU A 262 -9.98 -9.33 -42.98
CA GLU A 262 -9.38 -10.46 -43.71
C GLU A 262 -10.21 -10.84 -44.96
N GLY A 263 -11.53 -10.81 -44.86
CA GLY A 263 -12.44 -10.93 -46.01
C GLY A 263 -12.21 -9.82 -47.04
N SER A 264 -12.15 -8.57 -46.58
CA SER A 264 -12.06 -7.36 -47.42
C SER A 264 -10.67 -7.14 -48.04
N LEU A 265 -9.60 -7.44 -47.31
CA LEU A 265 -8.23 -7.39 -47.82
C LEU A 265 -7.95 -8.58 -48.77
N GLY A 266 -8.62 -9.71 -48.55
CA GLY A 266 -8.85 -10.77 -49.53
C GLY A 266 -8.42 -12.16 -49.05
N ALA A 267 -9.40 -13.03 -48.79
CA ALA A 267 -9.22 -14.43 -48.37
C ALA A 267 -8.52 -15.38 -49.37
N ARG A 268 -7.83 -14.84 -50.39
CA ARG A 268 -7.14 -15.57 -51.47
C ARG A 268 -5.62 -15.49 -51.43
N ASN A 269 -5.02 -14.76 -50.49
CA ASN A 269 -3.56 -14.66 -50.38
C ASN A 269 -3.02 -15.67 -49.33
N PRO A 270 -2.30 -16.74 -49.72
CA PRO A 270 -1.86 -17.79 -48.79
C PRO A 270 -0.83 -17.30 -47.76
N VAL A 271 -0.10 -16.21 -48.06
CA VAL A 271 0.88 -15.60 -47.16
C VAL A 271 0.22 -15.14 -45.85
N THR A 272 -1.01 -14.61 -45.91
CA THR A 272 -1.76 -14.12 -44.75
C THR A 272 -2.12 -15.23 -43.76
N ASN A 273 -2.49 -16.42 -44.24
CA ASN A 273 -2.74 -17.58 -43.37
C ASN A 273 -1.45 -18.04 -42.65
N LEU A 274 -0.31 -17.96 -43.35
CA LEU A 274 1.01 -18.32 -42.81
C LEU A 274 1.47 -17.33 -41.71
N LEU A 275 1.11 -16.05 -41.84
CA LEU A 275 1.28 -15.05 -40.78
C LEU A 275 0.32 -15.27 -39.61
N ARG A 276 -0.96 -15.59 -39.85
CA ARG A 276 -1.94 -15.86 -38.78
C ARG A 276 -1.53 -17.05 -37.91
N ALA A 277 -1.01 -18.13 -38.52
CA ALA A 277 -0.48 -19.29 -37.81
C ALA A 277 0.70 -18.95 -36.88
N LYS A 278 1.49 -17.91 -37.20
CA LYS A 278 2.56 -17.41 -36.33
C LYS A 278 2.04 -16.49 -35.22
N ALA A 279 1.07 -15.63 -35.53
CA ALA A 279 0.47 -14.70 -34.57
C ALA A 279 -0.31 -15.41 -33.45
N LEU A 280 -1.12 -16.43 -33.78
CA LEU A 280 -1.82 -17.25 -32.80
C LEU A 280 -0.85 -17.95 -31.83
N ARG A 281 0.31 -18.39 -32.33
CA ARG A 281 1.36 -19.03 -31.53
C ARG A 281 2.05 -18.07 -30.54
N THR A 282 2.04 -16.77 -30.82
CA THR A 282 2.46 -15.74 -29.84
C THR A 282 1.34 -15.33 -28.89
N GLN A 283 0.08 -15.61 -29.21
CA GLN A 283 -1.06 -15.36 -28.32
C GLN A 283 -1.19 -16.45 -27.25
N SER A 284 -1.06 -17.74 -27.62
CA SER A 284 -1.16 -18.83 -26.65
C SER A 284 -0.09 -18.76 -25.56
N VAL A 285 1.14 -18.38 -25.91
CA VAL A 285 2.25 -18.22 -24.95
C VAL A 285 1.97 -17.10 -23.92
N LEU A 286 1.15 -16.10 -24.26
CA LEU A 286 0.72 -15.04 -23.33
C LEU A 286 -0.50 -15.44 -22.49
N GLU A 287 -1.27 -16.44 -22.92
CA GLU A 287 -2.35 -17.04 -22.12
C GLU A 287 -1.80 -18.15 -21.19
N GLU A 288 -0.74 -18.88 -21.58
CA GLU A 288 -0.01 -19.81 -20.70
C GLU A 288 0.68 -19.06 -19.54
N SER A 289 1.44 -17.99 -19.83
CA SER A 289 2.11 -17.19 -18.77
C SER A 289 1.13 -16.42 -17.86
N GLN A 290 -0.18 -16.52 -18.10
CA GLN A 290 -1.22 -15.93 -17.27
C GLN A 290 -1.64 -16.86 -16.12
N PHE A 291 -1.38 -18.18 -16.23
CA PHE A 291 -1.61 -19.14 -15.14
C PHE A 291 -0.47 -19.12 -14.11
N ASP A 292 0.79 -19.14 -14.55
CA ASP A 292 1.95 -19.18 -13.64
C ASP A 292 2.00 -17.99 -12.67
N LEU A 293 1.59 -16.80 -13.12
CA LEU A 293 1.62 -15.59 -12.29
C LEU A 293 0.54 -15.60 -11.18
N ALA A 294 -0.47 -16.46 -11.25
CA ALA A 294 -1.46 -16.64 -10.20
C ALA A 294 -0.95 -17.55 -9.07
N ALA A 295 -0.10 -18.54 -9.39
CA ALA A 295 0.45 -19.48 -8.41
C ALA A 295 1.50 -18.86 -7.48
N VAL A 296 2.13 -17.75 -7.87
CA VAL A 296 3.26 -17.12 -7.15
C VAL A 296 2.79 -16.08 -6.11
N GLN A 297 1.49 -15.82 -5.96
CA GLN A 297 0.97 -14.79 -5.03
C GLN A 297 0.42 -15.31 -3.68
N GLU A 298 0.56 -16.60 -3.35
CA GLU A 298 0.10 -17.14 -2.05
C GLU A 298 1.22 -17.34 -1.00
N GLU A 299 2.51 -17.19 -1.35
CA GLU A 299 3.63 -17.44 -0.41
C GLU A 299 4.07 -16.21 0.42
N ASP A 300 3.56 -15.00 0.12
CA ASP A 300 4.02 -13.71 0.69
C ASP A 300 3.34 -13.27 2.04
N ASP A 301 2.65 -14.15 2.78
CA ASP A 301 2.19 -13.89 4.17
C ASP A 301 2.87 -14.83 5.19
N GLU A 302 4.05 -15.40 4.87
CA GLU A 302 5.02 -15.77 5.91
C GLU A 302 5.35 -14.50 6.74
N GLY A 303 5.00 -14.54 8.02
CA GLY A 303 5.30 -13.45 8.94
C GLY A 303 6.82 -13.20 9.02
N PRO A 304 7.26 -11.98 9.38
CA PRO A 304 8.68 -11.64 9.43
C PRO A 304 9.42 -12.67 10.29
N PRO A 305 10.48 -13.31 9.77
CA PRO A 305 11.11 -14.44 10.46
C PRO A 305 11.57 -13.98 11.84
N GLU A 306 11.12 -14.69 12.88
CA GLU A 306 11.43 -14.35 14.27
C GLU A 306 12.96 -14.34 14.42
N THR A 307 13.53 -13.14 14.58
CA THR A 307 14.98 -12.97 14.59
C THR A 307 15.54 -13.79 15.76
N PRO A 308 16.42 -14.78 15.51
CA PRO A 308 16.91 -15.64 16.58
C PRO A 308 17.80 -14.82 17.52
N THR A 309 17.21 -14.34 18.62
CA THR A 309 17.89 -13.64 19.71
C THR A 309 18.70 -14.64 20.54
N GLY A 310 19.73 -15.20 19.91
CA GLY A 310 20.55 -16.31 20.42
C GLY A 310 22.00 -16.21 19.98
N TYR A 311 22.55 -14.99 19.90
CA TYR A 311 23.99 -14.78 19.74
C TYR A 311 24.68 -14.84 21.11
N ASP A 312 25.00 -16.06 21.54
CA ASP A 312 25.87 -16.29 22.71
C ASP A 312 27.27 -15.73 22.44
N PHE A 313 27.52 -14.51 22.90
CA PHE A 313 28.80 -13.83 22.74
C PHE A 313 29.81 -14.33 23.80
N GLN A 314 30.49 -15.44 23.52
CA GLN A 314 31.58 -15.93 24.38
C GLN A 314 32.77 -14.96 24.36
N PRO A 315 33.19 -14.39 25.52
CA PRO A 315 34.36 -13.50 25.58
C PRO A 315 35.67 -14.31 25.55
N GLY A 316 36.14 -14.62 24.35
CA GLY A 316 37.37 -15.37 24.12
C GLY A 316 38.65 -14.59 24.49
N GLU A 317 39.51 -15.24 25.28
CA GLU A 317 40.79 -14.73 25.79
C GLU A 317 41.72 -14.18 24.69
N ARG A 318 42.31 -12.98 24.88
CA ARG A 318 43.61 -12.60 24.26
C ARG A 318 44.45 -11.64 25.13
N ARG A 319 45.48 -12.22 25.75
CA ARG A 319 46.80 -11.65 26.13
C ARG A 319 46.83 -10.36 26.94
#